data_AF-A0A0S8JL29-F1
#
_entry.id   AF-A0A0S8JL29-F1
#
_cell.length_a   1.000
_cell.length_b   1.000
_cell.length_c   1.000
_cell.angle_alpha   90.00
_cell.angle_beta   90.00
_cell.angle_gamma   90.00
#
_symmetry.space_group_name_H-M   'P 1'
#
loop_
_entity.id
_entity.type
_entity.pdbx_description
1 polymer ?
#
loop_
_entity_poly.entity_id
_entity_poly.type
_entity_poly.pdbx_seq_one_letter_code
_entity_poly.pdbx_strand_id
1 'polypeptide(L)'
;MIESVEFIAHKLLGLICHQDPSIVLVVQGHPLPLCPRCTSMHTGFFIFILSMCLISDEFRLKLARINPFVVLLLISVTGIEWILANYHLFSSSTVSRLLTGFCTGTGIGLLLIIYQARQSIYFMTTLTRRIVILSGICLLFILFMLVDPIQYFWLNLTLLLSNIVFINFLIVVTTFILRAQGMIRNLTYTLQ
;
A
#
# COMPACT_ATOMS: atom_id res chain seq x y z
N MET A 1 25.91 -10.49 -2.41
CA MET A 1 24.55 -10.45 -3.03
C MET A 1 23.47 -10.06 -2.02
N ILE A 2 23.43 -10.63 -0.82
CA ILE A 2 22.43 -10.28 0.20
C ILE A 2 22.59 -8.80 0.64
N GLU A 3 23.80 -8.39 1.01
CA GLU A 3 24.08 -7.01 1.42
C GLU A 3 23.71 -5.96 0.35
N SER A 4 23.95 -6.28 -0.94
CA SER A 4 23.57 -5.40 -2.04
C SER A 4 22.05 -5.25 -2.16
N VAL A 5 21.28 -6.32 -1.93
CA VAL A 5 19.81 -6.26 -1.95
C VAL A 5 19.29 -5.40 -0.81
N GLU A 6 19.82 -5.58 0.40
CA GLU A 6 19.45 -4.77 1.57
C GLU A 6 19.77 -3.29 1.36
N PHE A 7 20.98 -2.99 0.87
CA PHE A 7 21.39 -1.62 0.58
C PHE A 7 20.45 -0.94 -0.43
N ILE A 8 20.12 -1.64 -1.52
CA ILE A 8 19.19 -1.14 -2.54
C ILE A 8 17.80 -0.93 -1.94
N ALA A 9 17.28 -1.90 -1.20
CA ALA A 9 15.96 -1.82 -0.57
C ALA A 9 15.88 -0.64 0.41
N HIS A 10 16.89 -0.46 1.27
CA HIS A 10 16.97 0.66 2.21
C HIS A 10 17.03 2.00 1.49
N LYS A 11 17.83 2.14 0.43
CA LYS A 11 17.91 3.38 -0.35
C LYS A 11 16.60 3.75 -1.04
N LEU A 12 15.95 2.78 -1.68
CA LEU A 12 14.69 3.02 -2.39
C LEU A 12 13.54 3.31 -1.42
N LEU A 13 13.42 2.52 -0.35
CA LEU A 13 12.37 2.69 0.65
C LEU A 13 12.63 3.88 1.58
N GLY A 14 13.88 4.36 1.66
CA GLY A 14 14.25 5.61 2.31
C GLY A 14 13.62 6.86 1.68
N LEU A 15 13.16 6.76 0.42
CA LEU A 15 12.45 7.86 -0.25
C LEU A 15 11.02 8.07 0.29
N ILE A 16 10.45 7.05 0.93
CA ILE A 16 9.07 7.06 1.45
C ILE A 16 8.99 6.87 2.96
N CYS A 17 10.07 6.39 3.57
CA CYS A 17 10.19 6.19 5.00
C CYS A 17 11.49 6.82 5.49
N HIS A 18 11.43 7.56 6.60
CA HIS A 18 12.59 8.24 7.16
C HIS A 18 13.57 7.28 7.88
N GLN A 19 13.18 6.01 8.10
CA GLN A 19 14.04 4.95 8.67
C GLN A 19 14.77 5.33 9.98
N ASP A 20 14.08 6.00 10.91
CA ASP A 20 14.70 6.40 12.19
C ASP A 20 15.08 5.15 13.01
N PRO A 21 16.37 4.97 13.34
CA PRO A 21 16.86 3.79 14.04
C PRO A 21 16.23 3.61 15.44
N SER A 22 15.68 4.68 16.03
CA SER A 22 14.99 4.61 17.33
C SER A 22 13.61 3.94 17.27
N ILE A 23 13.02 3.79 16.08
CA ILE A 23 11.66 3.24 15.92
C ILE A 23 11.54 2.11 14.88
N VAL A 24 12.55 1.89 14.06
CA VAL A 24 12.54 0.82 13.04
C VAL A 24 12.51 -0.55 13.73
N LEU A 25 11.75 -1.49 13.13
CA LEU A 25 11.72 -2.87 13.61
C LEU A 25 13.02 -3.58 13.27
N VAL A 26 13.58 -4.30 14.23
CA VAL A 26 14.77 -5.14 14.03
C VAL A 26 14.34 -6.61 14.06
N VAL A 27 14.65 -7.34 12.99
CA VAL A 27 14.34 -8.77 12.83
C VAL A 27 15.66 -9.51 12.62
N GLN A 28 15.96 -10.47 13.51
CA GLN A 28 17.23 -11.22 13.48
C GLN A 28 18.49 -10.33 13.47
N GLY A 29 18.43 -9.16 14.13
CA GLY A 29 19.54 -8.21 14.18
C GLY A 29 19.60 -7.24 12.99
N HIS A 30 18.74 -7.40 11.98
CA HIS A 30 18.66 -6.53 10.81
C HIS A 30 17.50 -5.54 10.91
N PRO A 31 17.73 -4.22 10.74
CA PRO A 31 16.64 -3.25 10.67
C PRO A 31 15.85 -3.42 9.38
N LEU A 32 14.53 -3.48 9.49
CA LEU A 32 13.65 -3.47 8.32
C LEU A 32 13.74 -2.13 7.58
N PRO A 33 13.54 -2.12 6.25
CA PRO A 33 13.67 -0.90 5.45
C PRO A 33 12.51 0.09 5.64
N LEU A 34 11.51 -0.24 6.47
CA LEU A 34 10.36 0.58 6.78
C LEU A 34 10.10 0.57 8.28
N CYS A 35 9.72 1.72 8.84
CA CYS A 35 9.22 1.79 10.21
C CYS A 35 7.87 1.04 10.33
N PRO A 36 7.41 0.68 11.55
CA PRO A 36 6.14 -0.05 11.75
C PRO A 36 4.93 0.65 11.08
N ARG A 37 4.92 1.98 11.08
CA ARG A 37 3.85 2.79 10.49
C ARG A 37 3.79 2.67 8.96
N CYS A 38 4.91 2.85 8.28
CA CYS A 38 4.96 2.71 6.81
C CYS A 38 4.69 1.25 6.40
N THR A 39 5.26 0.29 7.14
CA THR A 39 5.03 -1.15 6.93
C THR A 39 3.54 -1.48 6.95
N SER A 40 2.83 -1.09 8.00
CA SER A 40 1.40 -1.36 8.14
C SER A 40 0.53 -0.56 7.19
N MET A 41 0.91 0.68 6.84
CA MET A 41 0.21 1.48 5.84
C MET A 41 0.24 0.84 4.46
N HIS A 42 1.41 0.41 3.98
CA HIS A 42 1.50 -0.27 2.70
C HIS A 42 0.82 -1.64 2.73
N THR A 43 0.93 -2.38 3.84
CA THR A 43 0.26 -3.66 4.02
C THR A 43 -1.27 -3.51 4.02
N GLY A 44 -1.81 -2.52 4.73
CA GLY A 44 -3.25 -2.26 4.81
C GLY A 44 -3.84 -1.84 3.45
N PHE A 45 -3.15 -0.95 2.73
CA PHE A 45 -3.56 -0.60 1.37
C PHE A 45 -3.55 -1.82 0.45
N PHE A 46 -2.48 -2.60 0.48
CA PHE A 46 -2.33 -3.80 -0.37
C PHE A 46 -3.40 -4.86 -0.07
N ILE A 47 -3.61 -5.19 1.21
CA ILE A 47 -4.64 -6.16 1.64
C ILE A 47 -6.04 -5.68 1.22
N PHE A 48 -6.32 -4.37 1.35
CA PHE A 48 -7.60 -3.81 0.91
C PHE A 48 -7.79 -4.02 -0.59
N ILE A 49 -6.82 -3.64 -1.43
CA ILE A 49 -6.92 -3.82 -2.89
C ILE A 49 -7.03 -5.29 -3.29
N LEU A 50 -6.26 -6.17 -2.64
CA LEU A 50 -6.37 -7.61 -2.86
C LEU A 50 -7.78 -8.12 -2.53
N SER A 51 -8.34 -7.68 -1.41
CA SER A 51 -9.72 -8.00 -1.02
C SER A 51 -10.74 -7.51 -2.06
N MET A 52 -10.54 -6.30 -2.62
CA MET A 52 -11.39 -5.77 -3.70
C MET A 52 -11.30 -6.60 -4.99
N CYS A 53 -10.21 -7.32 -5.21
CA CYS A 53 -10.09 -8.23 -6.33
C CYS A 53 -10.93 -9.50 -6.13
N LEU A 54 -11.14 -9.93 -4.88
CA LEU A 54 -11.83 -11.19 -4.56
C LEU A 54 -13.36 -11.05 -4.43
N ILE A 55 -13.85 -9.85 -4.11
CA ILE A 55 -15.29 -9.60 -3.93
C ILE A 55 -16.03 -9.25 -5.24
N SER A 56 -17.36 -9.33 -5.19
CA SER A 56 -18.25 -9.03 -6.31
C SER A 56 -18.31 -7.52 -6.63
N ASP A 57 -18.62 -7.21 -7.89
CA ASP A 57 -18.74 -5.85 -8.38
C ASP A 57 -19.85 -5.08 -7.65
N GLU A 58 -20.96 -5.75 -7.29
CA GLU A 58 -22.04 -5.19 -6.49
C GLU A 58 -21.53 -4.72 -5.12
N PHE A 59 -20.71 -5.54 -4.44
CA PHE A 59 -20.17 -5.16 -3.14
C PHE A 59 -19.18 -4.01 -3.25
N ARG A 60 -18.36 -3.96 -4.31
CA ARG A 60 -17.48 -2.81 -4.57
C ARG A 60 -18.27 -1.51 -4.76
N LEU A 61 -19.39 -1.57 -5.48
CA LEU A 61 -20.28 -0.42 -5.65
C LEU A 61 -20.94 0.00 -4.34
N LYS A 62 -21.26 -0.93 -3.44
CA LYS A 62 -21.74 -0.61 -2.08
C LYS A 62 -20.66 0.10 -1.27
N LEU A 63 -19.42 -0.39 -1.28
CA LEU A 63 -18.29 0.27 -0.61
C LEU A 63 -18.02 1.67 -1.16
N ALA A 64 -18.17 1.88 -2.47
CA ALA A 64 -18.01 3.19 -3.08
C ALA A 64 -19.03 4.25 -2.60
N ARG A 65 -20.09 3.82 -1.89
CA ARG A 65 -21.09 4.71 -1.27
C ARG A 65 -20.78 5.04 0.19
N ILE A 66 -19.69 4.53 0.76
CA ILE A 66 -19.26 4.91 2.12
C ILE A 66 -19.08 6.42 2.18
N ASN A 67 -19.50 6.99 3.31
CA ASN A 67 -19.39 8.42 3.57
C ASN A 67 -17.90 8.87 3.49
N PRO A 68 -17.56 9.87 2.65
CA PRO A 68 -16.19 10.39 2.56
C PRO A 68 -15.57 10.80 3.90
N PHE A 69 -16.37 11.23 4.89
CA PHE A 69 -15.86 11.57 6.23
C PHE A 69 -15.23 10.37 6.94
N VAL A 70 -15.75 9.15 6.75
CA VAL A 70 -15.16 7.93 7.32
C VAL A 70 -13.78 7.68 6.72
N VAL A 71 -13.65 7.90 5.40
CA VAL A 71 -12.39 7.72 4.68
C VAL A 71 -11.35 8.75 5.14
N LEU A 72 -11.76 10.02 5.25
CA LEU A 72 -10.91 11.09 5.76
C LEU A 72 -10.44 10.80 7.18
N LEU A 73 -11.33 10.31 8.05
CA LEU A 73 -10.98 9.91 9.41
C LEU A 73 -9.91 8.82 9.40
N LEU A 74 -10.11 7.73 8.64
CA LEU A 74 -9.15 6.62 8.52
C LEU A 74 -7.77 7.09 8.04
N ILE A 75 -7.72 7.95 7.02
CA ILE A 75 -6.47 8.51 6.51
C ILE A 75 -5.79 9.39 7.57
N SER A 76 -6.57 10.15 8.32
CA SER A 76 -6.06 11.11 9.31
C SER A 76 -5.51 10.46 10.58
N VAL A 77 -5.88 9.21 10.90
CA VAL A 77 -5.49 8.55 12.16
C VAL A 77 -3.98 8.56 12.39
N THR A 78 -3.18 8.28 11.36
CA THR A 78 -1.71 8.32 11.46
C THR A 78 -1.19 9.72 11.78
N GLY A 79 -1.74 10.75 11.16
CA GLY A 79 -1.37 12.14 11.41
C GLY A 79 -1.74 12.59 12.82
N ILE A 80 -2.96 12.24 13.27
CA ILE A 80 -3.46 12.54 14.61
C ILE A 80 -2.56 11.86 15.66
N GLU A 81 -2.26 10.57 15.52
CA GLU A 81 -1.39 9.86 16.47
C GLU A 81 0.02 10.43 16.51
N TRP A 82 0.58 10.83 15.37
CA TRP A 82 1.87 11.53 15.33
C TRP A 82 1.81 12.87 16.06
N ILE A 83 0.79 13.70 15.81
CA ILE A 83 0.63 15.00 16.49
C ILE A 83 0.53 14.80 18.00
N LEU A 84 -0.36 13.92 18.47
CA LEU A 84 -0.55 13.66 19.89
C LEU A 84 0.72 13.16 20.58
N ALA A 85 1.51 12.33 19.89
CA ALA A 85 2.78 11.86 20.40
C ALA A 85 3.84 12.97 20.52
N ASN A 86 3.92 13.89 19.56
CA ASN A 86 4.87 15.01 19.60
C ASN A 86 4.53 16.04 20.68
N TYR A 87 3.26 16.20 21.04
CA TYR A 87 2.84 17.04 22.16
C TYR A 87 2.89 16.33 23.52
N HIS A 88 3.48 15.12 23.59
CA HIS A 88 3.58 14.30 24.81
C HIS A 88 2.21 13.97 25.45
N LEU A 89 1.12 14.02 24.66
CA LEU A 89 -0.23 13.67 25.12
C LEU A 89 -0.46 12.16 25.10
N PHE A 90 0.37 11.42 24.37
CA PHE A 90 0.30 9.98 24.22
C PHE A 90 1.69 9.41 23.89
N SER A 91 1.99 8.18 24.35
CA SER A 91 3.25 7.50 23.99
C SER A 91 3.07 6.67 22.73
N SER A 92 3.76 7.05 21.64
CA SER A 92 3.73 6.30 20.38
C SER A 92 4.46 4.97 20.54
N SER A 93 3.70 3.87 20.54
CA SER A 93 4.21 2.51 20.63
C SER A 93 4.29 1.85 19.25
N THR A 94 5.03 0.74 19.15
CA THR A 94 5.02 -0.08 17.93
C THR A 94 3.61 -0.51 17.55
N VAL A 95 2.78 -0.88 18.53
CA VAL A 95 1.39 -1.31 18.30
C VAL A 95 0.53 -0.15 17.77
N SER A 96 0.61 1.04 18.38
CA SER A 96 -0.15 2.20 17.89
C SER A 96 0.25 2.52 16.45
N ARG A 97 1.55 2.55 16.14
CA ARG A 97 2.08 2.80 14.78
C ARG A 97 1.58 1.78 13.76
N LEU A 98 1.51 0.50 14.12
CA LEU A 98 0.98 -0.55 13.27
C LEU A 98 -0.52 -0.37 13.00
N LEU A 99 -1.30 -0.09 14.04
CA LEU A 99 -2.75 0.08 13.91
C LEU A 99 -3.11 1.33 13.11
N THR A 100 -2.52 2.47 13.44
CA THR A 100 -2.81 3.74 12.76
C THR A 100 -2.35 3.70 11.30
N GLY A 101 -1.17 3.13 11.03
CA GLY A 101 -0.68 2.91 9.68
C GLY A 101 -1.62 2.01 8.88
N PHE A 102 -2.03 0.86 9.42
CA PHE A 102 -2.97 -0.05 8.75
C PHE A 102 -4.32 0.61 8.42
N CYS A 103 -4.89 1.37 9.37
CA CYS A 103 -6.11 2.14 9.17
C CYS A 103 -5.95 3.16 8.03
N THR A 104 -4.84 3.91 8.03
CA THR A 104 -4.53 4.88 6.97
C THR A 104 -4.39 4.20 5.62
N GLY A 105 -3.65 3.09 5.53
CA GLY A 105 -3.51 2.30 4.31
C GLY A 105 -4.84 1.82 3.74
N THR A 106 -5.69 1.26 4.61
CA THR A 106 -7.06 0.84 4.27
C THR A 106 -7.91 2.01 3.79
N GLY A 107 -7.82 3.16 4.46
CA GLY A 107 -8.49 4.40 4.06
C GLY A 107 -8.07 4.89 2.66
N ILE A 108 -6.77 4.84 2.34
CA ILE A 108 -6.26 5.17 1.00
C ILE A 108 -6.83 4.20 -0.05
N GLY A 109 -6.90 2.92 0.27
CA GLY A 109 -7.48 1.90 -0.62
C GLY A 109 -8.97 2.17 -0.89
N LEU A 110 -9.72 2.49 0.16
CA LEU A 110 -11.13 2.82 0.05
C LEU A 110 -11.36 4.11 -0.76
N LEU A 111 -10.53 5.14 -0.54
CA LEU A 111 -10.53 6.36 -1.35
C LEU A 111 -10.36 6.05 -2.84
N LEU A 112 -9.41 5.16 -3.17
CA LEU A 112 -9.16 4.75 -4.55
C LEU A 112 -10.38 4.10 -5.21
N ILE A 113 -11.10 3.23 -4.48
CA ILE A 113 -12.32 2.57 -4.99
C ILE A 113 -13.45 3.57 -5.19
N ILE A 114 -13.66 4.49 -4.24
CA ILE A 114 -14.66 5.55 -4.38
C ILE A 114 -14.33 6.41 -5.60
N TYR A 115 -13.07 6.77 -5.77
CA TYR A 115 -12.59 7.54 -6.90
C TYR A 115 -12.85 6.83 -8.24
N GLN A 116 -12.46 5.55 -8.35
CA GLN A 116 -12.67 4.74 -9.55
C GLN A 116 -14.16 4.60 -9.90
N ALA A 117 -15.01 4.33 -8.90
CA ALA A 117 -16.45 4.20 -9.09
C ALA A 117 -17.10 5.51 -9.56
N ARG A 118 -16.72 6.66 -8.97
CA ARG A 118 -17.28 7.97 -9.36
C ARG A 118 -16.83 8.43 -10.73
N GLN A 119 -15.58 8.18 -11.08
CA GLN A 119 -15.02 8.62 -12.37
C GLN A 119 -15.29 7.63 -13.50
N SER A 120 -16.04 6.54 -13.24
CA SER A 120 -16.26 5.45 -14.19
C SER A 120 -14.95 4.99 -14.85
N ILE A 121 -13.86 4.97 -14.08
CA ILE A 121 -12.57 4.51 -14.57
C ILE A 121 -12.66 2.99 -14.60
N TYR A 122 -13.11 2.46 -15.72
CA TYR A 122 -13.00 1.05 -16.04
C TYR A 122 -11.52 0.77 -16.33
N PHE A 123 -10.79 0.44 -15.26
CA PHE A 123 -9.56 -0.30 -15.37
C PHE A 123 -9.82 -1.53 -16.26
N MET A 124 -8.82 -1.99 -17.02
CA MET A 124 -8.84 -3.25 -17.79
C MET A 124 -9.79 -4.29 -17.21
N THR A 125 -10.46 -5.08 -18.06
CA THR A 125 -11.50 -6.06 -17.67
C THR A 125 -11.17 -6.72 -16.33
N THR A 126 -12.17 -6.83 -15.44
CA THR A 126 -12.02 -7.29 -14.05
C THR A 126 -11.14 -8.54 -13.92
N LEU A 127 -11.15 -9.40 -14.95
CA LEU A 127 -10.34 -10.60 -15.07
C LEU A 127 -8.83 -10.34 -15.29
N THR A 128 -8.45 -9.48 -16.24
CA THR A 128 -7.03 -9.21 -16.54
C THR A 128 -6.32 -8.53 -15.37
N ARG A 129 -7.02 -7.62 -14.67
CA ARG A 129 -6.51 -7.02 -13.42
C ARG A 129 -6.26 -8.07 -12.34
N ARG A 130 -7.20 -8.99 -12.15
CA ARG A 130 -7.07 -10.10 -11.19
C ARG A 130 -5.88 -10.99 -11.52
N ILE A 131 -5.72 -11.35 -12.79
CA ILE A 131 -4.65 -12.24 -13.25
C ILE A 131 -3.27 -11.60 -12.99
N VAL A 132 -3.06 -10.35 -13.39
CA VAL A 132 -1.74 -9.69 -13.27
C VAL A 132 -1.34 -9.48 -11.80
N ILE A 133 -2.28 -9.06 -10.95
CA ILE A 133 -2.02 -8.86 -9.52
C ILE A 133 -1.76 -10.20 -8.85
N LEU A 134 -2.60 -11.22 -9.08
CA LEU A 134 -2.43 -12.54 -8.47
C LEU A 134 -1.17 -13.26 -8.97
N SER A 135 -0.82 -13.12 -10.25
CA SER A 135 0.42 -13.69 -10.79
C SER A 135 1.65 -13.02 -10.21
N GLY A 136 1.63 -11.69 -9.99
CA GLY A 136 2.70 -10.98 -9.31
C GLY A 136 2.87 -11.45 -7.87
N ILE A 137 1.77 -11.58 -7.12
CA ILE A 137 1.78 -12.08 -5.74
C ILE A 137 2.29 -13.52 -5.65
N CYS A 138 1.81 -14.40 -6.54
CA CYS A 138 2.27 -15.79 -6.60
C CYS A 138 3.75 -15.90 -6.94
N LEU A 139 4.23 -15.14 -7.93
CA LEU A 139 5.65 -15.14 -8.29
C LEU A 139 6.54 -14.73 -7.11
N LEU A 140 6.10 -13.74 -6.35
CA LEU A 140 6.84 -13.25 -5.19
C LEU A 140 6.82 -14.21 -4.01
N PHE A 141 5.69 -14.88 -3.78
CA PHE A 141 5.59 -15.95 -2.81
C PHE A 141 6.48 -17.13 -3.18
N ILE A 142 6.56 -17.48 -4.48
CA ILE A 142 7.46 -18.51 -4.98
C ILE A 142 8.92 -18.10 -4.76
N LEU A 143 9.31 -16.86 -5.08
CA LEU A 143 10.66 -16.36 -4.84
C LEU A 143 11.02 -16.36 -3.34
N PHE A 144 10.06 -16.03 -2.47
CA PHE A 144 10.20 -16.11 -1.01
C PHE A 144 10.45 -17.54 -0.51
N MET A 145 9.76 -18.53 -1.09
CA MET A 145 9.89 -19.95 -0.73
C MET A 145 11.17 -20.62 -1.25
N LEU A 146 11.84 -20.02 -2.25
CA LEU A 146 13.09 -20.54 -2.82
C LEU A 146 14.33 -20.21 -1.99
N VAL A 147 14.22 -19.30 -1.02
CA VAL A 147 15.30 -18.96 -0.08
C VAL A 147 15.01 -19.67 1.24
N ASP A 148 16.01 -20.30 1.87
CA ASP A 148 15.85 -20.97 3.17
C ASP A 148 15.10 -20.04 4.15
N PRO A 149 13.82 -20.35 4.46
CA PRO A 149 12.93 -19.39 5.08
C PRO A 149 13.30 -19.13 6.53
N ILE A 150 14.09 -20.01 7.16
CA ILE A 150 14.53 -19.86 8.54
C ILE A 150 15.83 -19.05 8.57
N GLN A 151 16.79 -19.39 7.72
CA GLN A 151 18.09 -18.75 7.72
C GLN A 151 18.05 -17.31 7.18
N TYR A 152 17.10 -16.96 6.29
CA TYR A 152 17.04 -15.65 5.65
C TYR A 152 15.68 -14.95 5.80
N PHE A 153 15.00 -15.19 6.91
CA PHE A 153 13.66 -14.65 7.16
C PHE A 153 13.60 -13.11 7.04
N TRP A 154 14.60 -12.37 7.55
CA TRP A 154 14.65 -10.90 7.45
C TRP A 154 14.75 -10.39 6.00
N LEU A 155 15.54 -11.08 5.16
CA LEU A 155 15.72 -10.74 3.75
C LEU A 155 14.43 -10.98 2.98
N ASN A 156 13.81 -12.12 3.24
CA ASN A 156 12.51 -12.50 2.71
C ASN A 156 11.41 -11.48 3.09
N LEU A 157 11.40 -11.01 4.33
CA LEU A 157 10.50 -9.94 4.78
C LEU A 157 10.80 -8.60 4.09
N THR A 158 12.07 -8.24 3.94
CA THR A 158 12.52 -7.03 3.23
C THR A 158 12.04 -7.04 1.77
N LEU A 159 12.27 -8.14 1.05
CA LEU A 159 11.81 -8.33 -0.32
C LEU A 159 10.29 -8.25 -0.42
N LEU A 160 9.56 -8.91 0.48
CA LEU A 160 8.10 -8.84 0.52
C LEU A 160 7.61 -7.39 0.66
N LEU A 161 8.17 -6.63 1.61
CA LEU A 161 7.81 -5.24 1.84
C LEU A 161 8.13 -4.34 0.65
N SER A 162 9.32 -4.48 0.05
CA SER A 162 9.70 -3.74 -1.16
C SER A 162 8.71 -3.98 -2.30
N ASN A 163 8.27 -5.23 -2.46
CA ASN A 163 7.30 -5.57 -3.49
C ASN A 163 5.90 -5.04 -3.22
N ILE A 164 5.42 -5.13 -1.98
CA ILE A 164 4.14 -4.52 -1.58
C ILE A 164 4.15 -3.02 -1.92
N VAL A 165 5.22 -2.31 -1.56
CA VAL A 165 5.39 -0.89 -1.88
C VAL A 165 5.37 -0.65 -3.40
N PHE A 166 6.13 -1.45 -4.15
CA PHE A 166 6.20 -1.31 -5.61
C PHE A 166 4.84 -1.54 -6.28
N ILE A 167 4.11 -2.60 -5.90
CA ILE A 167 2.77 -2.87 -6.41
C ILE A 167 1.82 -1.72 -6.07
N ASN A 168 1.86 -1.21 -4.84
CA ASN A 168 1.03 -0.09 -4.41
C ASN A 168 1.30 1.16 -5.25
N PHE A 169 2.57 1.47 -5.51
CA PHE A 169 2.98 2.57 -6.37
C PHE A 169 2.45 2.40 -7.80
N LEU A 170 2.61 1.21 -8.40
CA LEU A 170 2.09 0.92 -9.74
C LEU A 170 0.58 1.12 -9.82
N ILE A 171 -0.19 0.62 -8.85
CA ILE A 171 -1.65 0.78 -8.79
C ILE A 171 -2.04 2.27 -8.83
N VAL A 172 -1.36 3.09 -8.03
CA VAL A 172 -1.61 4.54 -7.97
C VAL A 172 -1.26 5.21 -9.30
N VAL A 173 -0.05 4.99 -9.82
CA VAL A 173 0.40 5.59 -11.09
C VAL A 173 -0.50 5.20 -12.25
N THR A 174 -0.84 3.91 -12.38
CA THR A 174 -1.75 3.45 -13.45
C THR A 174 -3.13 4.11 -13.32
N THR A 175 -3.65 4.28 -12.11
CA THR A 175 -4.94 4.98 -11.93
C THR A 175 -4.89 6.42 -12.42
N PHE A 176 -3.80 7.14 -12.14
CA PHE A 176 -3.61 8.51 -12.64
C PHE A 176 -3.49 8.57 -14.16
N ILE A 177 -2.73 7.67 -14.78
CA ILE A 177 -2.57 7.59 -16.24
C ILE A 177 -3.93 7.36 -16.91
N LEU A 178 -4.71 6.38 -16.42
CA LEU A 178 -6.03 6.09 -16.97
C LEU A 178 -6.98 7.27 -16.85
N ARG A 179 -6.92 8.01 -15.74
CA ARG A 179 -7.69 9.25 -15.60
C ARG A 179 -7.28 10.28 -16.65
N ALA A 180 -5.98 10.53 -16.81
CA ALA A 180 -5.48 11.50 -17.77
C ALA A 180 -5.95 11.18 -19.20
N GLN A 181 -5.86 9.91 -19.60
CA GLN A 181 -6.38 9.43 -20.90
C GLN A 181 -7.89 9.62 -21.04
N GLY A 182 -8.66 9.36 -19.97
CA GLY A 182 -10.10 9.63 -19.95
C GLY A 182 -10.45 11.10 -20.17
N MET A 183 -9.71 12.02 -19.53
CA MET A 183 -9.91 13.46 -19.70
C MET A 183 -9.59 13.93 -21.13
N ILE A 184 -8.48 13.45 -21.71
CA ILE A 184 -8.09 13.78 -23.09
C ILE A 184 -9.17 13.35 -24.09
N ARG A 185 -9.70 12.13 -23.95
CA ARG A 185 -10.79 11.63 -24.82
C ARG A 185 -12.05 12.48 -24.72
N ASN A 186 -12.45 12.85 -23.51
CA ASN A 186 -13.64 13.69 -23.33
C ASN A 186 -13.48 15.07 -23.97
N LEU A 187 -12.29 15.67 -23.90
CA LEU A 187 -11.98 16.94 -24.57
C LEU A 187 -12.06 16.83 -26.10
N THR A 188 -11.58 15.72 -26.68
CA THR A 188 -11.65 15.52 -28.13
C THR A 188 -13.09 15.38 -28.65
N TYR A 189 -14.00 14.78 -27.88
CA TYR A 189 -15.41 14.66 -28.27
C TYR A 189 -16.18 15.98 -28.18
N THR A 190 -15.80 16.88 -27.27
CA THR A 190 -16.47 18.19 -27.14
C THR A 190 -16.09 19.19 -28.22
N LEU A 191 -15.04 18.92 -29.00
CA LEU A 191 -14.55 19.79 -30.08
C LEU A 191 -15.06 19.38 -31.48
N GLN A 192 -15.80 18.26 -31.57
CA GLN A 192 -16.45 17.77 -32.80
C GLN A 192 -17.91 18.21 -32.81
#